data_AF-A0AAU6EI97-F1
#
_entry.id   AF-A0AAU6EI97-F1
#
_cell.length_a   1.000
_cell.length_b   1.000
_cell.length_c   1.000
_cell.angle_alpha   90.00
_cell.angle_beta   90.00
_cell.angle_gamma   90.00
#
_symmetry.space_group_name_H-M   'P 1'
#
loop_
_entity.id
_entity.type
_entity.pdbx_description
1 polymer ?
#
loop_
_entity_poly.entity_id
_entity_poly.type
_entity_poly.pdbx_seq_one_letter_code
_entity_poly.pdbx_strand_id
1 'polypeptide(L)'
;MKEALADPKAFAPVLAAQTAFTGLLLDYGAAEMAAGRGNEKFMTGAKRAGSGFGMITDAAGLAKIEEGKDLDEAQQRNMKMLLAAVNTGLVIPQRGAWPITADVIGAWSGVAEEIAKGKAEDNARVDANAVVDKTRGLVHDLAAQAMLKNGLFGSAEPADRSHPWATLEGLEKGDDPRDNPNNFLKDDGRTLMTKDEMIDKTATNSTDKYRRVEAYDRWLYEGLSGKPWLETENRLDQGFSIGFAQYGS
;
A
#
# COMPACT_ATOMS: atom_id res chain seq x y z
N MET A 1 -16.72 -10.28 17.30
CA MET A 1 -15.79 -9.62 16.36
C MET A 1 -15.24 -10.61 15.33
N LYS A 2 -14.70 -11.78 15.74
CA LYS A 2 -14.31 -12.86 14.79
C LYS A 2 -15.45 -13.28 13.85
N GLU A 3 -16.66 -13.51 14.36
CA GLU A 3 -17.84 -13.83 13.51
C GLU A 3 -18.22 -12.72 12.53
N ALA A 4 -18.00 -11.44 12.88
CA ALA A 4 -18.27 -10.31 11.99
C ALA A 4 -17.18 -10.12 10.92
N LEU A 5 -15.96 -10.63 11.14
CA LEU A 5 -14.85 -10.57 10.19
C LEU A 5 -14.77 -11.83 9.31
N ALA A 6 -15.46 -12.90 9.72
CA ALA A 6 -15.77 -14.05 8.88
C ALA A 6 -16.95 -13.77 7.92
N ASP A 7 -17.79 -12.77 8.21
CA ASP A 7 -18.83 -12.30 7.28
C ASP A 7 -18.20 -11.41 6.19
N PRO A 8 -18.20 -11.85 4.91
CA PRO A 8 -17.63 -11.10 3.81
C PRO A 8 -18.31 -9.73 3.59
N LYS A 9 -19.55 -9.53 4.06
CA LYS A 9 -20.24 -8.24 3.99
C LYS A 9 -19.70 -7.21 4.98
N ALA A 10 -19.03 -7.65 6.03
CA ALA A 10 -18.43 -6.79 7.06
C ALA A 10 -16.90 -6.68 6.94
N PHE A 11 -16.23 -7.63 6.27
CA PHE A 11 -14.78 -7.58 6.04
C PHE A 11 -14.34 -6.34 5.26
N ALA A 12 -14.91 -6.07 4.07
CA ALA A 12 -14.53 -4.91 3.26
C ALA A 12 -14.74 -3.56 3.97
N PRO A 13 -15.90 -3.30 4.62
CA PRO A 13 -16.06 -2.08 5.42
C PRO A 13 -15.05 -1.93 6.56
N VAL A 14 -14.70 -3.01 7.26
CA VAL A 14 -13.71 -2.96 8.35
C VAL A 14 -12.31 -2.69 7.81
N LEU A 15 -11.91 -3.37 6.73
CA LEU A 15 -10.63 -3.13 6.08
C LEU A 15 -10.51 -1.69 5.56
N ALA A 16 -11.58 -1.17 4.95
CA ALA A 16 -11.68 0.21 4.50
C ALA A 16 -11.50 1.19 5.67
N ALA A 17 -12.22 0.98 6.77
CA ALA A 17 -12.14 1.80 7.96
C ALA A 17 -10.74 1.76 8.59
N GLN A 18 -10.11 0.58 8.64
CA GLN A 18 -8.75 0.41 9.14
C GLN A 18 -7.72 1.12 8.26
N THR A 19 -7.87 1.06 6.93
CA THR A 19 -7.01 1.77 5.98
C THR A 19 -7.15 3.29 6.16
N ALA A 20 -8.39 3.79 6.30
CA ALA A 20 -8.69 5.20 6.55
C ALA A 20 -8.09 5.69 7.87
N PHE A 21 -8.29 4.92 8.93
CA PHE A 21 -7.76 5.22 10.24
C PHE A 21 -6.23 5.20 10.25
N THR A 22 -5.61 4.24 9.56
CA THR A 22 -4.15 4.18 9.38
C THR A 22 -3.63 5.42 8.66
N GLY A 23 -4.26 5.81 7.56
CA GLY A 23 -3.91 7.03 6.82
C GLY A 23 -3.97 8.28 7.70
N LEU A 24 -5.01 8.43 8.52
CA LEU A 24 -5.14 9.55 9.47
C LEU A 24 -4.02 9.57 10.53
N LEU A 25 -3.67 8.40 11.09
CA LEU A 25 -2.61 8.29 12.09
C LEU A 25 -1.23 8.63 11.51
N LEU A 26 -0.95 8.16 10.30
CA LEU A 26 0.31 8.43 9.60
C LEU A 26 0.39 9.89 9.15
N ASP A 27 -0.70 10.48 8.66
CA ASP A 27 -0.78 11.91 8.31
C ASP A 27 -0.51 12.80 9.52
N TYR A 28 -1.14 12.50 10.67
CA TYR A 28 -0.85 13.21 11.92
C TYR A 28 0.62 13.05 12.33
N GLY A 29 1.16 11.82 12.27
CA GLY A 29 2.57 11.58 12.58
C GLY A 29 3.53 12.35 11.67
N ALA A 30 3.23 12.42 10.37
CA ALA A 30 4.04 13.12 9.38
C ALA A 30 3.98 14.64 9.59
N ALA A 31 2.82 15.18 9.96
CA ALA A 31 2.68 16.59 10.33
C ALA A 31 3.51 16.95 11.57
N GLU A 32 3.54 16.08 12.59
CA GLU A 32 4.36 16.27 13.79
C GLU A 32 5.87 16.22 13.46
N MET A 33 6.28 15.31 12.57
CA MET A 33 7.65 15.24 12.06
C MET A 33 8.05 16.52 11.32
N ALA A 34 7.18 17.00 10.40
CA ALA A 34 7.42 18.22 9.65
C ALA A 34 7.51 19.46 10.55
N ALA A 35 6.79 19.46 11.68
CA ALA A 35 6.86 20.50 12.70
C ALA A 35 8.09 20.38 13.62
N GLY A 36 8.99 19.41 13.41
CA GLY A 36 10.21 19.21 14.19
C GLY A 36 9.99 18.59 15.57
N ARG A 37 8.81 18.01 15.84
CA ARG A 37 8.45 17.41 17.14
C ARG A 37 8.86 15.94 17.26
N GLY A 38 9.66 15.44 16.31
CA GLY A 38 10.13 14.06 16.27
C GLY A 38 9.16 13.10 15.59
N ASN A 39 9.51 11.81 15.56
CA ASN A 39 8.77 10.77 14.83
C ASN A 39 8.00 9.77 15.72
N GLU A 40 7.90 10.02 17.03
CA GLU A 40 7.23 9.12 17.98
C GLU A 40 5.74 8.91 17.64
N LYS A 41 5.06 9.95 17.17
CA LYS A 41 3.65 9.88 16.77
C LYS A 41 3.47 9.06 15.50
N PHE A 42 4.39 9.21 14.55
CA PHE A 42 4.43 8.40 13.35
C PHE A 42 4.61 6.91 13.69
N MET A 43 5.54 6.61 14.60
CA MET A 43 5.78 5.26 15.12
C MET A 43 4.58 4.64 15.84
N THR A 44 3.89 5.45 16.64
CA THR A 44 2.65 5.03 17.30
C THR A 44 1.57 4.70 16.26
N GLY A 45 1.49 5.49 15.20
CA GLY A 45 0.62 5.24 14.04
C GLY A 45 0.94 3.90 13.37
N ALA A 46 2.21 3.69 13.02
CA ALA A 46 2.72 2.44 12.43
C ALA A 46 2.36 1.20 13.26
N LYS A 47 2.60 1.25 14.57
CA LYS A 47 2.26 0.15 15.48
C LYS A 47 0.77 -0.13 15.52
N ARG A 48 -0.07 0.92 15.59
CA ARG A 48 -1.53 0.77 15.56
C ARG A 48 -2.03 0.23 14.23
N ALA A 49 -1.39 0.61 13.12
CA ALA A 49 -1.67 0.06 11.79
C ALA A 49 -1.38 -1.45 11.77
N GLY A 50 -0.18 -1.85 12.20
CA GLY A 50 0.23 -3.26 12.31
C GLY A 50 -0.72 -4.08 13.17
N SER A 51 -1.07 -3.60 14.37
CA SER A 51 -2.03 -4.28 15.25
C SER A 51 -3.42 -4.41 14.61
N GLY A 52 -3.95 -3.36 13.99
CA GLY A 52 -5.27 -3.41 13.37
C GLY A 52 -5.32 -4.34 12.16
N PHE A 53 -4.32 -4.28 11.28
CA PHE A 53 -4.23 -5.19 10.14
C PHE A 53 -3.94 -6.64 10.56
N GLY A 54 -3.12 -6.85 11.58
CA GLY A 54 -2.89 -8.17 12.18
C GLY A 54 -4.18 -8.77 12.74
N MET A 55 -4.98 -7.96 13.45
CA MET A 55 -6.28 -8.40 13.98
C MET A 55 -7.26 -8.77 12.85
N ILE A 56 -7.32 -7.97 11.77
CA ILE A 56 -8.17 -8.26 10.60
C ILE A 56 -7.72 -9.55 9.92
N THR A 57 -6.41 -9.76 9.79
CA THR A 57 -5.80 -10.94 9.16
C THR A 57 -6.06 -12.21 9.99
N ASP A 58 -5.89 -12.18 11.32
CA ASP A 58 -6.25 -13.30 12.21
C ASP A 58 -7.75 -13.60 12.15
N ALA A 59 -8.58 -12.56 12.25
CA ALA A 59 -10.02 -12.74 12.31
C ALA A 59 -10.62 -13.23 10.98
N ALA A 60 -9.99 -12.92 9.84
CA ALA A 60 -10.35 -13.43 8.53
C ALA A 60 -9.77 -14.83 8.24
N GLY A 61 -9.06 -15.44 9.19
CA GLY A 61 -8.41 -16.73 9.01
C GLY A 61 -7.25 -16.69 8.01
N LEU A 62 -6.75 -15.50 7.68
CA LEU A 62 -5.63 -15.30 6.76
C LEU A 62 -4.27 -15.42 7.48
N ALA A 63 -4.23 -15.29 8.81
CA ALA A 63 -3.02 -15.51 9.62
C ALA A 63 -2.70 -17.00 9.88
N LYS A 64 -3.72 -17.86 9.86
CA LYS A 64 -3.63 -19.30 10.21
C LYS A 64 -3.79 -20.22 9.00
N ILE A 65 -3.29 -19.78 7.85
CA ILE A 65 -3.20 -20.62 6.67
C ILE A 65 -2.21 -21.75 7.04
N GLU A 66 -2.73 -22.89 7.48
CA GLU A 66 -1.95 -24.11 7.68
C GLU A 66 -1.33 -24.51 6.34
N GLU A 67 -0.02 -24.72 6.34
CA GLU A 67 0.74 -25.28 5.21
C GLU A 67 -0.03 -26.43 4.55
N GLY A 68 -0.33 -26.29 3.25
CA GLY A 68 -0.92 -27.36 2.44
C GLY A 68 -2.44 -27.44 2.39
N LYS A 69 -3.19 -26.53 3.03
CA LYS A 69 -4.65 -26.44 2.83
C LYS A 69 -5.00 -25.35 1.82
N ASP A 70 -5.79 -25.74 0.82
CA ASP A 70 -6.44 -24.78 -0.08
C ASP A 70 -7.25 -23.79 0.75
N LEU A 71 -7.11 -22.50 0.41
CA LEU A 71 -7.94 -21.45 0.99
C LEU A 71 -9.40 -21.78 0.70
N ASP A 72 -10.23 -21.73 1.74
CA ASP A 72 -11.67 -21.80 1.52
C ASP A 72 -12.14 -20.58 0.71
N GLU A 73 -13.34 -20.67 0.13
CA GLU A 73 -13.84 -19.58 -0.71
C GLU A 73 -13.94 -18.23 0.04
N ALA A 74 -14.16 -18.25 1.36
CA ALA A 74 -14.24 -17.03 2.17
C ALA A 74 -12.85 -16.40 2.36
N GLN A 75 -11.82 -17.20 2.62
CA GLN A 75 -10.43 -16.76 2.69
C GLN A 75 -9.95 -16.21 1.34
N GLN A 76 -10.26 -16.89 0.22
CA GLN A 76 -9.94 -16.37 -1.12
C GLN A 76 -10.62 -15.03 -1.42
N ARG A 77 -11.88 -14.87 -1.00
CA ARG A 77 -12.60 -13.60 -1.15
C ARG A 77 -12.00 -12.49 -0.28
N ASN A 78 -11.68 -12.78 0.98
CA ASN A 78 -11.08 -11.81 1.90
C ASN A 78 -9.68 -11.38 1.43
N MET A 79 -8.88 -12.32 0.92
CA MET A 79 -7.61 -12.03 0.24
C MET A 79 -7.82 -11.08 -0.94
N LYS A 80 -8.79 -11.34 -1.82
CA LYS A 80 -9.10 -10.46 -2.95
C LYS A 80 -9.49 -9.05 -2.50
N MET A 81 -10.28 -8.94 -1.44
CA MET A 81 -10.66 -7.64 -0.87
C MET A 81 -9.45 -6.90 -0.28
N LEU A 82 -8.53 -7.63 0.38
CA LEU A 82 -7.26 -7.06 0.87
C LEU A 82 -6.41 -6.51 -0.27
N LEU A 83 -6.20 -7.30 -1.32
CA LEU A 83 -5.40 -6.89 -2.48
C LEU A 83 -6.05 -5.74 -3.24
N ALA A 84 -7.38 -5.73 -3.36
CA ALA A 84 -8.11 -4.59 -3.89
C ALA A 84 -7.83 -3.34 -3.06
N ALA A 85 -7.82 -3.45 -1.73
CA ALA A 85 -7.50 -2.34 -0.86
C ALA A 85 -6.05 -1.85 -0.96
N VAL A 86 -5.09 -2.74 -1.20
CA VAL A 86 -3.70 -2.35 -1.48
C VAL A 86 -3.64 -1.53 -2.77
N ASN A 87 -4.30 -2.01 -3.84
CA ASN A 87 -4.24 -1.35 -5.15
C ASN A 87 -4.98 -0.01 -5.21
N THR A 88 -6.10 0.11 -4.48
CA THR A 88 -6.90 1.33 -4.43
C THR A 88 -6.60 2.19 -3.20
N GLY A 89 -5.64 1.80 -2.35
CA GLY A 89 -5.47 2.22 -0.96
C GLY A 89 -5.27 3.70 -0.67
N LEU A 90 -5.14 4.52 -1.72
CA LEU A 90 -5.02 5.98 -1.65
C LEU A 90 -6.34 6.71 -1.98
N VAL A 91 -7.33 6.01 -2.55
CA VAL A 91 -8.70 6.51 -2.78
C VAL A 91 -9.57 5.95 -1.67
N ILE A 92 -9.60 6.64 -0.54
CA ILE A 92 -10.55 6.34 0.53
C ILE A 92 -11.72 7.32 0.37
N PRO A 93 -12.88 6.91 -0.17
CA PRO A 93 -14.02 7.79 -0.24
C PRO A 93 -14.50 8.06 1.19
N GLN A 94 -14.41 9.31 1.65
CA GLN A 94 -14.99 9.73 2.93
C GLN A 94 -16.52 9.62 2.96
N ARG A 95 -17.17 9.31 1.83
CA ARG A 95 -18.62 9.20 1.68
C ARG A 95 -18.97 8.18 0.59
N GLY A 96 -19.29 6.93 0.97
CA GLY A 96 -19.92 5.96 0.06
C GLY A 96 -19.29 4.58 0.07
N ALA A 97 -20.10 3.58 -0.32
CA ALA A 97 -19.67 2.19 -0.47
C ALA A 97 -18.45 2.09 -1.39
N TRP A 98 -17.44 1.34 -0.95
CA TRP A 98 -16.26 1.02 -1.74
C TRP A 98 -16.70 0.47 -3.10
N PRO A 99 -16.35 1.10 -4.23
CA PRO A 99 -16.67 0.56 -5.53
C PRO A 99 -15.65 -0.55 -5.82
N ILE A 100 -15.89 -1.74 -5.28
CA ILE A 100 -15.25 -2.95 -5.83
C ILE A 100 -15.95 -3.20 -7.16
N THR A 101 -15.50 -2.53 -8.22
CA THR A 101 -15.98 -2.79 -9.57
C THR A 101 -15.49 -4.16 -10.03
N ALA A 102 -16.31 -4.88 -10.79
CA ALA A 102 -16.00 -6.21 -11.30
C ALA A 102 -14.70 -6.25 -12.14
N ASP A 103 -14.26 -5.12 -12.68
CA ASP A 103 -13.03 -5.02 -13.47
C ASP A 103 -11.73 -5.22 -12.65
N VAL A 104 -11.73 -4.85 -11.36
CA VAL A 104 -10.59 -5.10 -10.46
C VAL A 104 -10.45 -6.61 -10.16
N ILE A 105 -11.57 -7.33 -10.19
CA ILE A 105 -11.61 -8.80 -10.04
C ILE A 105 -11.15 -9.49 -11.32
N GLY A 106 -11.52 -8.94 -12.50
CA GLY A 106 -11.21 -9.53 -13.81
C GLY A 106 -9.71 -9.52 -14.18
N ALA A 107 -8.98 -8.47 -13.82
CA ALA A 107 -7.53 -8.38 -14.07
C ALA A 107 -6.70 -9.38 -13.26
N TRP A 108 -7.27 -9.96 -12.18
CA TRP A 108 -6.59 -10.86 -11.26
C TRP A 108 -6.93 -12.34 -11.43
N SER A 109 -7.99 -12.68 -12.18
CA SER A 109 -8.26 -14.08 -12.59
C SER A 109 -7.02 -14.71 -13.25
N GLY A 110 -6.28 -13.94 -14.06
CA GLY A 110 -5.08 -14.44 -14.76
C GLY A 110 -3.88 -14.71 -13.84
N VAL A 111 -3.65 -13.87 -12.82
CA VAL A 111 -2.53 -14.07 -11.85
C VAL A 111 -2.87 -15.19 -10.86
N ALA A 112 -4.13 -15.29 -10.43
CA ALA A 112 -4.59 -16.38 -9.58
C ALA A 112 -4.65 -17.73 -10.32
N GLU A 113 -4.99 -17.76 -11.62
CA GLU A 113 -4.94 -18.97 -12.45
C GLU A 113 -3.51 -19.50 -12.67
N GLU A 114 -2.50 -18.62 -12.69
CA GLU A 114 -1.10 -19.05 -12.76
C GLU A 114 -0.58 -19.60 -11.42
N ILE A 115 -1.00 -19.02 -10.29
CA ILE A 115 -0.62 -19.48 -8.95
C ILE A 115 -1.29 -20.82 -8.60
N ALA A 116 -2.53 -21.05 -9.04
CA ALA A 116 -3.30 -22.28 -8.78
C ALA A 116 -2.75 -23.54 -9.48
N LYS A 117 -1.75 -23.43 -10.38
CA LYS A 117 -1.15 -24.57 -11.09
C LYS A 117 0.12 -25.14 -10.43
N GLY A 118 0.57 -24.58 -9.30
CA GLY A 118 1.70 -25.07 -8.50
C GLY A 118 1.27 -25.82 -7.24
N LYS A 119 2.16 -26.64 -6.65
CA LYS A 119 1.89 -27.48 -5.47
C LYS A 119 1.26 -26.68 -4.31
N ALA A 120 0.12 -27.15 -3.80
CA ALA A 120 -0.70 -26.48 -2.78
C ALA A 120 0.03 -26.13 -1.46
N GLU A 121 1.09 -26.86 -1.11
CA GLU A 121 1.84 -26.69 0.15
C GLU A 121 2.83 -25.52 0.11
N ASP A 122 3.53 -25.32 -1.01
CA ASP A 122 4.42 -24.16 -1.19
C ASP A 122 3.62 -22.86 -1.38
N ASN A 123 2.44 -22.97 -2.02
CA ASN A 123 1.56 -21.83 -2.32
C ASN A 123 0.93 -21.19 -1.07
N ALA A 124 0.54 -21.99 -0.08
CA ALA A 124 -0.11 -21.51 1.13
C ALA A 124 0.80 -20.62 2.01
N ARG A 125 2.10 -20.97 2.12
CA ARG A 125 3.13 -20.12 2.74
C ARG A 125 3.40 -18.85 1.95
N VAL A 126 3.43 -18.96 0.62
CA VAL A 126 3.58 -17.81 -0.27
C VAL A 126 2.40 -16.86 -0.10
N ASP A 127 1.17 -17.35 0.07
CA ASP A 127 -0.03 -16.54 0.23
C ASP A 127 -0.11 -15.85 1.60
N ALA A 128 0.23 -16.52 2.70
CA ALA A 128 0.25 -15.91 4.03
C ALA A 128 1.35 -14.85 4.17
N ASN A 129 2.57 -15.15 3.67
CA ASN A 129 3.65 -14.17 3.62
C ASN A 129 3.31 -13.02 2.66
N ALA A 130 2.64 -13.30 1.54
CA ALA A 130 2.13 -12.27 0.66
C ALA A 130 1.11 -11.36 1.36
N VAL A 131 0.23 -11.84 2.24
CA VAL A 131 -0.69 -10.97 3.00
C VAL A 131 0.08 -9.98 3.88
N VAL A 132 1.06 -10.47 4.64
CA VAL A 132 1.88 -9.63 5.51
C VAL A 132 2.64 -8.60 4.67
N ASP A 133 3.29 -9.04 3.61
CA ASP A 133 4.11 -8.18 2.75
C ASP A 133 3.27 -7.17 1.97
N LYS A 134 2.08 -7.55 1.50
CA LYS A 134 1.15 -6.65 0.81
C LYS A 134 0.55 -5.62 1.76
N THR A 135 0.24 -6.02 2.99
CA THR A 135 -0.28 -5.10 3.99
C THR A 135 0.80 -4.14 4.49
N ARG A 136 2.04 -4.63 4.63
CA ARG A 136 3.23 -3.80 4.86
C ARG A 136 3.41 -2.80 3.71
N GLY A 137 3.32 -3.25 2.46
CA GLY A 137 3.36 -2.38 1.27
C GLY A 137 2.30 -1.29 1.30
N LEU A 138 1.04 -1.61 1.63
CA LEU A 138 -0.01 -0.60 1.80
C LEU A 138 0.32 0.43 2.90
N VAL A 139 0.87 -0.02 4.03
CA VAL A 139 1.30 0.88 5.10
C VAL A 139 2.44 1.79 4.62
N HIS A 140 3.35 1.28 3.77
CA HIS A 140 4.41 2.07 3.15
C HIS A 140 3.84 3.10 2.19
N ASP A 141 2.88 2.72 1.34
CA ASP A 141 2.23 3.63 0.40
C ASP A 141 1.50 4.77 1.15
N LEU A 142 0.76 4.43 2.22
CA LEU A 142 0.09 5.42 3.08
C LEU A 142 1.08 6.32 3.82
N ALA A 143 2.21 5.78 4.28
CA ALA A 143 3.28 6.52 4.91
C ALA A 143 3.95 7.50 3.94
N ALA A 144 4.31 7.04 2.74
CA ALA A 144 4.88 7.86 1.70
C ALA A 144 3.92 9.00 1.30
N GLN A 145 2.63 8.70 1.13
CA GLN A 145 1.59 9.72 0.89
C GLN A 145 1.52 10.76 2.02
N ALA A 146 1.49 10.31 3.28
CA ALA A 146 1.46 11.21 4.43
C ALA A 146 2.70 12.12 4.48
N MET A 147 3.88 11.54 4.23
CA MET A 147 5.14 12.29 4.21
C MET A 147 5.21 13.29 3.07
N LEU A 148 4.80 12.89 1.86
CA LEU A 148 4.75 13.75 0.68
C LEU A 148 3.80 14.94 0.89
N LYS A 149 2.58 14.67 1.38
CA LYS A 149 1.59 15.71 1.69
C LYS A 149 2.09 16.74 2.69
N ASN A 150 2.91 16.32 3.65
CA ASN A 150 3.48 17.18 4.69
C ASN A 150 4.86 17.75 4.32
N GLY A 151 5.30 17.60 3.06
CA GLY A 151 6.53 18.21 2.55
C GLY A 151 7.82 17.59 3.08
N LEU A 152 7.78 16.39 3.65
CA LEU A 152 8.95 15.71 4.20
C LEU A 152 9.96 15.25 3.13
N PHE A 153 9.55 15.24 1.86
CA PHE A 153 10.42 15.00 0.71
C PHE A 153 10.88 16.28 0.01
N GLY A 154 10.63 17.45 0.62
CA GLY A 154 10.98 18.76 0.07
C GLY A 154 9.88 19.39 -0.79
N SER A 155 10.17 20.58 -1.33
CA SER A 155 9.23 21.32 -2.19
C SER A 155 8.99 20.62 -3.52
N ALA A 156 7.78 20.76 -4.05
CA ALA A 156 7.42 20.32 -5.41
C ALA A 156 7.80 21.36 -6.47
N GLU A 157 7.81 22.64 -6.10
CA GLU A 157 8.07 23.76 -7.02
C GLU A 157 8.98 24.82 -6.37
N PRO A 158 10.24 24.97 -6.83
CA PRO A 158 10.96 23.99 -7.65
C PRO A 158 11.11 22.65 -6.89
N ALA A 159 11.18 21.54 -7.63
CA ALA A 159 11.30 20.21 -7.03
C ALA A 159 12.66 20.06 -6.31
N ASP A 160 12.61 19.80 -5.01
CA ASP A 160 13.80 19.47 -4.22
C ASP A 160 14.36 18.10 -4.61
N ARG A 161 15.64 17.84 -4.35
CA ARG A 161 16.34 16.62 -4.79
C ARG A 161 15.68 15.31 -4.35
N SER A 162 15.02 15.29 -3.21
CA SER A 162 14.30 14.12 -2.67
C SER A 162 12.85 14.03 -3.15
N HIS A 163 12.33 15.08 -3.79
CA HIS A 163 10.97 15.12 -4.29
C HIS A 163 10.86 14.23 -5.54
N PRO A 164 9.78 13.45 -5.71
CA PRO A 164 9.59 12.56 -6.86
C PRO A 164 9.91 13.21 -8.21
N TRP A 165 9.36 14.40 -8.46
CA TRP A 165 9.54 15.14 -9.71
C TRP A 165 10.99 15.54 -10.03
N ALA A 166 11.90 15.58 -9.05
CA ALA A 166 13.32 15.86 -9.30
C ALA A 166 14.09 14.64 -9.81
N THR A 167 13.49 13.46 -9.75
CA THR A 167 14.17 12.17 -9.99
C THR A 167 13.55 11.36 -11.13
N LEU A 168 12.57 11.94 -11.84
CA LEU A 168 11.93 11.29 -12.98
C LEU A 168 12.93 11.09 -14.12
N GLU A 169 13.05 9.85 -14.57
CA GLU A 169 13.89 9.49 -15.70
C GLU A 169 13.38 10.18 -16.99
N GLY A 170 14.32 10.68 -17.79
CA GLY A 170 14.02 11.36 -19.06
C GLY A 170 13.43 12.76 -18.91
N LEU A 171 13.42 13.35 -17.70
CA LEU A 171 13.02 14.74 -17.49
C LEU A 171 14.19 15.68 -17.81
N GLU A 172 14.03 16.54 -18.83
CA GLU A 172 15.02 17.57 -19.16
C GLU A 172 14.76 18.89 -18.42
N LYS A 173 15.76 19.78 -18.44
CA LYS A 173 15.65 21.07 -17.78
C LYS A 173 14.60 21.95 -18.49
N GLY A 174 13.50 22.21 -17.79
CA GLY A 174 12.40 23.05 -18.27
C GLY A 174 11.17 22.26 -18.69
N ASP A 175 11.25 20.93 -18.71
CA ASP A 175 10.10 20.06 -18.92
C ASP A 175 9.14 20.14 -17.73
N ASP A 176 7.84 19.99 -18.01
CA ASP A 176 6.84 19.82 -16.96
C ASP A 176 6.88 18.36 -16.47
N PRO A 177 7.19 18.10 -15.19
CA PRO A 177 7.18 16.74 -14.65
C PRO A 177 5.81 16.06 -14.73
N ARG A 178 4.72 16.82 -14.89
CA ARG A 178 3.36 16.28 -15.04
C ARG A 178 3.17 15.51 -16.33
N ASP A 179 3.88 15.92 -17.39
CA ASP A 179 3.80 15.30 -18.71
C ASP A 179 4.74 14.09 -18.87
N ASN A 180 5.62 13.85 -17.89
CA ASN A 180 6.57 12.75 -17.96
C ASN A 180 5.84 11.39 -17.81
N PRO A 181 6.10 10.39 -18.67
CA PRO A 181 5.43 9.09 -18.60
C PRO A 181 5.75 8.29 -17.32
N ASN A 182 6.84 8.63 -16.62
CA ASN A 182 7.21 8.05 -15.33
C ASN A 182 6.53 8.77 -14.14
N ASN A 183 5.75 9.85 -14.36
CA ASN A 183 5.09 10.56 -13.28
C ASN A 183 4.03 9.68 -12.59
N PHE A 184 4.16 9.56 -11.28
CA PHE A 184 3.25 8.81 -10.40
C PHE A 184 2.56 9.70 -9.36
N LEU A 185 2.64 11.03 -9.53
CA LEU A 185 1.93 12.03 -8.72
C LEU A 185 0.76 12.64 -9.48
N LYS A 186 -0.26 13.06 -8.74
CA LYS A 186 -1.32 13.94 -9.27
C LYS A 186 -0.74 15.34 -9.53
N ASP A 187 -1.53 16.18 -10.20
CA ASP A 187 -1.10 17.51 -10.68
C ASP A 187 -0.63 18.46 -9.57
N ASP A 188 -1.01 18.17 -8.31
CA ASP A 188 -0.62 18.93 -7.12
C ASP A 188 0.81 18.65 -6.63
N GLY A 189 1.48 17.62 -7.18
CA GLY A 189 2.81 17.19 -6.78
C GLY A 189 2.91 16.69 -5.34
N ARG A 190 1.77 16.46 -4.66
CA ARG A 190 1.71 16.11 -3.23
C ARG A 190 0.85 14.88 -2.97
N THR A 191 0.10 14.45 -3.96
CA THR A 191 -0.76 13.28 -3.90
C THR A 191 -0.20 12.20 -4.82
N LEU A 192 0.07 11.02 -4.27
CA LEU A 192 0.39 9.82 -5.03
C LEU A 192 -0.84 9.39 -5.84
N MET A 193 -0.60 8.93 -7.05
CA MET A 193 -1.58 8.12 -7.77
C MET A 193 -1.80 6.79 -7.01
N THR A 194 -2.99 6.23 -7.10
CA THR A 194 -3.21 4.82 -6.71
C THR A 194 -2.42 3.89 -7.62
N LYS A 195 -2.10 2.67 -7.16
CA LYS A 195 -1.44 1.69 -8.02
C LYS A 195 -2.28 1.37 -9.28
N ASP A 196 -3.61 1.43 -9.17
CA ASP A 196 -4.50 1.28 -10.34
C ASP A 196 -4.38 2.44 -11.35
N GLU A 197 -4.24 3.68 -10.85
CA GLU A 197 -3.99 4.87 -11.68
C GLU A 197 -2.57 4.85 -12.30
N MET A 198 -1.59 4.25 -11.63
CA MET A 198 -0.23 4.08 -12.15
C MET A 198 -0.13 3.04 -13.27
N ILE A 199 -1.08 2.08 -13.35
CA ILE A 199 -1.06 1.01 -14.36
C ILE A 199 -1.74 1.49 -15.65
N ASP A 200 -0.99 1.54 -16.75
CA ASP A 200 -1.57 1.81 -18.08
C ASP A 200 -2.23 0.54 -18.64
N LYS A 201 -3.55 0.46 -18.48
CA LYS A 201 -4.38 -0.66 -18.97
C LYS A 201 -4.47 -0.74 -20.49
N THR A 202 -4.03 0.29 -21.21
CA THR A 202 -4.07 0.36 -22.68
C THR A 202 -2.74 -0.03 -23.33
N ALA A 203 -1.65 -0.06 -22.56
CA ALA A 203 -0.34 -0.46 -23.04
C ALA A 203 -0.29 -1.93 -23.47
N THR A 204 0.39 -2.20 -24.60
CA THR A 204 0.50 -3.53 -25.19
C THR A 204 1.70 -4.34 -24.69
N ASN A 205 2.61 -3.71 -23.94
CA ASN A 205 3.79 -4.36 -23.35
C ASN A 205 3.86 -4.08 -21.84
N SER A 206 4.53 -4.96 -21.10
CA SER A 206 4.62 -4.88 -19.63
C SER A 206 5.40 -3.66 -19.15
N THR A 207 6.46 -3.27 -19.86
CA THR A 207 7.31 -2.13 -19.50
C THR A 207 6.50 -0.85 -19.46
N ASP A 208 5.73 -0.55 -20.50
CA ASP A 208 4.89 0.65 -20.56
C ASP A 208 3.73 0.57 -19.57
N LYS A 209 3.15 -0.62 -19.40
CA LYS A 209 2.05 -0.87 -18.47
C LYS A 209 2.40 -0.55 -17.02
N TYR A 210 3.61 -0.90 -16.57
CA TYR A 210 4.04 -0.77 -15.18
C TYR A 210 5.04 0.35 -14.92
N ARG A 211 5.42 1.12 -15.94
CA ARG A 211 6.46 2.15 -15.87
C ARG A 211 6.34 3.10 -14.67
N ARG A 212 5.13 3.61 -14.38
CA ARG A 212 4.91 4.52 -13.23
C ARG A 212 5.04 3.83 -11.89
N VAL A 213 4.61 2.57 -11.81
CA VAL A 213 4.78 1.74 -10.60
C VAL A 213 6.26 1.51 -10.33
N GLU A 214 7.02 1.15 -11.36
CA GLU A 214 8.47 0.96 -11.28
C GLU A 214 9.19 2.27 -10.90
N ALA A 215 8.79 3.40 -11.47
CA ALA A 215 9.33 4.71 -11.11
C ALA A 215 9.06 5.06 -9.64
N TYR A 216 7.86 4.75 -9.13
CA TYR A 216 7.53 4.93 -7.71
C TYR A 216 8.36 4.03 -6.80
N ASP A 217 8.45 2.73 -7.10
CA ASP A 217 9.17 1.77 -6.27
C ASP A 217 10.66 2.09 -6.24
N ARG A 218 11.25 2.45 -7.39
CA ARG A 218 12.64 2.95 -7.47
C ARG A 218 12.82 4.24 -6.69
N TRP A 219 11.88 5.19 -6.79
CA TRP A 219 11.97 6.42 -6.02
C TRP A 219 11.98 6.13 -4.52
N LEU A 220 11.06 5.30 -4.06
CA LEU A 220 10.88 5.03 -2.64
C LEU A 220 12.04 4.20 -2.08
N TYR A 221 12.41 3.10 -2.73
CA TYR A 221 13.29 2.07 -2.16
C TYR A 221 14.74 2.09 -2.67
N GLU A 222 15.04 2.70 -3.82
CA GLU A 222 16.42 2.77 -4.34
C GLU A 222 17.19 4.04 -3.89
N GLY A 223 16.67 4.73 -2.87
CA GLY A 223 17.36 5.82 -2.18
C GLY A 223 17.16 7.21 -2.78
N LEU A 224 16.34 7.36 -3.82
CA LEU A 224 16.01 8.66 -4.43
C LEU A 224 15.12 9.53 -3.51
N SER A 225 14.23 8.89 -2.73
CA SER A 225 13.45 9.52 -1.65
C SER A 225 14.31 10.07 -0.51
N GLY A 226 15.58 9.66 -0.47
CA GLY A 226 16.61 10.17 0.42
C GLY A 226 16.46 9.71 1.88
N LYS A 227 17.20 10.38 2.76
CA LYS A 227 17.22 10.08 4.20
C LYS A 227 15.85 10.07 4.88
N PRO A 228 14.89 10.97 4.56
CA PRO A 228 13.59 10.97 5.23
C PRO A 228 12.88 9.61 5.15
N TRP A 229 12.89 8.95 3.99
CA TRP A 229 12.29 7.62 3.85
C TRP A 229 13.10 6.56 4.58
N LEU A 230 14.41 6.46 4.34
CA LEU A 230 15.27 5.42 4.91
C LEU A 230 15.22 5.37 6.46
N GLU A 231 15.15 6.54 7.09
CA GLU A 231 15.02 6.64 8.55
C GLU A 231 13.61 6.26 9.05
N THR A 232 12.61 6.41 8.19
CA THR A 232 11.21 6.13 8.50
C THR A 232 10.86 4.66 8.26
N GLU A 233 11.27 4.09 7.12
CA GLU A 233 10.99 2.73 6.67
C GLU A 233 11.35 1.69 7.74
N ASN A 234 12.61 1.65 8.18
CA ASN A 234 13.07 0.69 9.18
C ASN A 234 12.22 0.71 10.47
N ARG A 235 11.80 1.91 10.87
CA ARG A 235 11.00 2.06 12.09
C ARG A 235 9.52 1.76 11.83
N LEU A 236 9.00 2.12 10.66
CA LEU A 236 7.67 1.77 10.19
C LEU A 236 7.53 0.24 10.16
N ASP A 237 8.50 -0.47 9.61
CA ASP A 237 8.58 -1.93 9.57
C ASP A 237 8.64 -2.56 10.95
N GLN A 238 9.47 -2.01 11.84
CA GLN A 238 9.56 -2.48 13.22
C GLN A 238 8.23 -2.30 13.95
N GLY A 239 7.62 -1.11 13.85
CA GLY A 239 6.33 -0.80 14.47
C GLY A 239 5.22 -1.70 13.93
N PHE A 240 5.14 -1.83 12.61
CA PHE A 240 4.20 -2.70 11.92
C PHE A 240 4.36 -4.15 12.38
N SER A 241 5.58 -4.71 12.30
CA SER A 241 5.84 -6.11 12.62
C SER A 241 5.55 -6.44 14.09
N ILE A 242 5.93 -5.55 15.02
CA ILE A 242 5.59 -5.69 16.45
C ILE A 242 4.08 -5.70 16.65
N GLY A 243 3.34 -4.80 15.98
CA GLY A 243 1.89 -4.73 16.11
C GLY A 243 1.19 -5.94 15.49
N PHE A 244 1.62 -6.34 14.29
CA PHE A 244 1.04 -7.44 13.53
C PHE A 244 1.23 -8.78 14.25
N ALA A 245 2.43 -9.03 14.79
CA ALA A 245 2.76 -10.26 15.51
C ALA A 245 1.93 -10.48 16.78
N GLN A 246 1.30 -9.43 17.36
CA GLN A 246 0.40 -9.58 18.51
C GLN A 246 -0.82 -10.46 18.21
N TYR A 247 -1.16 -10.64 16.93
CA TYR A 247 -2.32 -11.39 16.47
C TYR A 247 -1.93 -12.58 15.57
N GLY A 248 -0.63 -12.78 15.30
CA GLY A 248 -0.11 -13.83 14.42
C GLY A 248 0.25 -15.16 15.10
N SER A 249 -0.19 -15.38 16.35
CA SER A 249 0.04 -16.61 17.14
C SER A 249 -1.20 -17.48 17.28
#